data_AF-A0AA88SCR9-F1
#
_entry.id   AF-A0AA88SCR9-F1
#
_cell.length_a   1.000
_cell.length_b   1.000
_cell.length_c   1.000
_cell.angle_alpha   90.00
_cell.angle_beta   90.00
_cell.angle_gamma   90.00
#
_symmetry.space_group_name_H-M   'P 1'
#
loop_
_entity.id
_entity.type
_entity.pdbx_description
1 polymer ?
#
loop_
_entity_poly.entity_id
_entity_poly.type
_entity_poly.pdbx_seq_one_letter_code
_entity_poly.pdbx_strand_id
1 'polypeptide(L)'
;MFCAAAETAAAAAPAAKSRWEALKSSKAGVWCRSLLSDYKEAYYSSFDAVLLERSNQLSLLSPWNRNGSSDGHVQSLVKLRNEGRLRHASLGVLSLVYYADCDPDNTLYETQCSNLSVRWRELHERVLDVGFAGRWWILNSKMQDYDVNDDEFKHLPPHMQVTLPPSVQEVERNESLHKESWLALTLTDEDLETNVIFRKEESTTEESQMKQPKQEGA
;
A
#
# COMPACT_ATOMS: atom_id res chain seq x y z
N MET A 1 -29.67 -17.67 -87.04
CA MET A 1 -30.35 -17.97 -85.76
C MET A 1 -29.32 -18.53 -84.79
N PHE A 2 -28.81 -17.71 -83.88
CA PHE A 2 -28.13 -18.17 -82.65
C PHE A 2 -28.49 -17.17 -81.56
N CYS A 3 -29.13 -17.66 -80.51
CA CYS A 3 -29.65 -16.89 -79.39
C CYS A 3 -28.51 -16.49 -78.44
N ALA A 4 -28.47 -15.21 -78.05
CA ALA A 4 -27.63 -14.74 -76.95
C ALA A 4 -28.31 -15.09 -75.62
N ALA A 5 -27.65 -15.87 -74.77
CA ALA A 5 -28.05 -16.09 -73.39
C ALA A 5 -27.61 -14.87 -72.57
N ALA A 6 -28.59 -14.08 -72.11
CA ALA A 6 -28.36 -13.03 -71.13
C ALA A 6 -28.26 -13.68 -69.74
N GLU A 7 -27.05 -13.75 -69.20
CA GLU A 7 -26.81 -14.18 -67.83
C GLU A 7 -27.11 -12.99 -66.90
N THR A 8 -28.29 -13.01 -66.29
CA THR A 8 -28.70 -12.05 -65.27
C THR A 8 -28.02 -12.43 -63.95
N ALA A 9 -26.90 -11.78 -63.65
CA ALA A 9 -26.28 -11.82 -62.33
C ALA A 9 -27.28 -11.31 -61.28
N ALA A 10 -27.82 -12.22 -60.47
CA ALA A 10 -28.62 -11.89 -59.31
C ALA A 10 -27.75 -11.12 -58.31
N ALA A 11 -27.92 -9.81 -58.25
CA ALA A 11 -27.31 -8.96 -57.24
C ALA A 11 -27.81 -9.40 -55.85
N ALA A 12 -26.92 -9.97 -55.04
CA ALA A 12 -27.20 -10.31 -53.66
C ALA A 12 -27.60 -9.04 -52.89
N ALA A 13 -28.80 -9.05 -52.30
CA ALA A 13 -29.29 -7.95 -51.48
C ALA A 13 -28.36 -7.72 -50.27
N PRO A 14 -28.06 -6.46 -49.90
CA PRO A 14 -27.19 -6.18 -48.77
C PRO A 14 -27.83 -6.70 -47.48
N ALA A 15 -27.12 -7.58 -46.76
CA ALA A 15 -27.55 -8.08 -45.47
C ALA A 15 -27.85 -6.91 -44.52
N ALA A 16 -29.07 -6.89 -43.95
CA ALA A 16 -29.49 -5.85 -43.03
C ALA A 16 -28.56 -5.82 -41.82
N LYS A 17 -27.84 -4.70 -41.64
CA LYS A 17 -26.96 -4.50 -40.48
C LYS A 17 -27.79 -4.61 -39.21
N SER A 18 -27.31 -5.40 -38.24
CA SER A 18 -28.01 -5.52 -36.96
C SER A 18 -28.09 -4.16 -36.27
N ARG A 19 -29.16 -3.92 -35.50
CA ARG A 19 -29.34 -2.66 -34.73
C ARG A 19 -28.16 -2.37 -33.80
N TRP A 20 -27.47 -3.41 -33.36
CA TRP A 20 -26.23 -3.34 -32.58
C TRP A 20 -25.04 -2.82 -33.39
N GLU A 21 -24.87 -3.27 -34.63
CA GLU A 21 -23.81 -2.75 -35.51
C GLU A 21 -24.08 -1.29 -35.91
N ALA A 22 -25.36 -0.93 -36.12
CA ALA A 22 -25.74 0.46 -36.35
C ALA A 22 -25.38 1.36 -35.14
N LEU A 23 -25.68 0.92 -33.91
CA LEU A 23 -25.33 1.64 -32.69
C LEU A 23 -23.81 1.74 -32.47
N LYS A 24 -23.05 0.68 -32.75
CA LYS A 24 -21.58 0.72 -32.69
C LYS A 24 -21.00 1.70 -33.72
N SER A 25 -21.54 1.74 -34.93
CA SER A 25 -21.06 2.64 -35.98
C SER A 25 -21.54 4.10 -35.85
N SER A 26 -22.46 4.38 -34.93
CA SER A 26 -22.92 5.74 -34.63
C SER A 26 -21.79 6.64 -34.12
N LYS A 27 -21.92 7.95 -34.33
CA LYS A 27 -21.04 8.98 -33.76
C LYS A 27 -20.89 8.81 -32.24
N ALA A 28 -21.99 8.49 -31.54
CA ALA A 28 -21.95 8.23 -30.10
C ALA A 28 -21.17 6.95 -29.75
N GLY A 29 -21.31 5.90 -30.56
CA GLY A 29 -20.56 4.65 -30.39
C GLY A 29 -19.06 4.83 -30.65
N VAL A 30 -18.69 5.64 -31.63
CA VAL A 30 -17.29 6.04 -31.89
C VAL A 30 -16.76 6.87 -30.71
N TRP A 31 -17.53 7.84 -30.21
CA TRP A 31 -17.14 8.69 -29.10
C TRP A 31 -16.92 7.90 -27.81
N CYS A 32 -17.84 6.99 -27.45
CA CYS A 32 -17.67 6.10 -26.30
C CYS A 32 -16.44 5.19 -26.44
N ARG A 33 -16.15 4.66 -27.64
CA ARG A 33 -14.96 3.84 -27.86
C ARG A 33 -13.67 4.64 -27.69
N SER A 34 -13.63 5.86 -28.21
CA SER A 34 -12.49 6.78 -27.99
C SER A 34 -12.29 7.01 -26.51
N LEU A 35 -13.36 7.42 -25.80
CA LEU A 35 -13.30 7.73 -24.37
C LEU A 35 -12.87 6.52 -23.52
N LEU A 36 -13.34 5.31 -23.86
CA LEU A 36 -12.89 4.07 -23.20
C LEU A 36 -11.42 3.75 -23.48
N SER A 37 -10.94 4.02 -24.70
CA SER A 37 -9.53 3.85 -25.06
C SER A 37 -8.64 4.85 -24.33
N ASP A 38 -9.05 6.12 -24.30
CA ASP A 38 -8.34 7.19 -23.61
C ASP A 38 -8.31 6.91 -22.10
N TYR A 39 -9.43 6.43 -21.53
CA TYR A 39 -9.51 6.03 -20.13
C TYR A 39 -8.61 4.82 -19.83
N LYS A 40 -8.54 3.83 -20.73
CA LYS A 40 -7.65 2.67 -20.60
C LYS A 40 -6.18 3.10 -20.56
N GLU A 41 -5.75 3.95 -21.48
CA GLU A 41 -4.36 4.42 -21.58
C GLU A 41 -3.98 5.30 -20.36
N ALA A 42 -4.89 6.17 -19.93
CA ALA A 42 -4.71 6.97 -18.73
C ALA A 42 -4.55 6.08 -17.48
N TYR A 43 -5.31 4.98 -17.39
CA TYR A 43 -5.24 4.09 -16.24
C TYR A 43 -3.93 3.27 -16.22
N TYR A 44 -3.44 2.80 -17.38
CA TYR A 44 -2.15 2.11 -17.49
C TYR A 44 -1.00 2.98 -16.99
N SER A 45 -0.86 4.17 -17.57
CA SER A 45 0.17 5.14 -17.18
C SER A 45 0.04 5.56 -15.71
N SER A 46 -1.18 5.62 -15.18
CA SER A 46 -1.40 5.90 -13.76
C SER A 46 -0.86 4.81 -12.83
N PHE A 47 -0.96 3.53 -13.19
CA PHE A 47 -0.44 2.45 -12.33
C PHE A 47 1.07 2.50 -12.26
N ASP A 48 1.72 2.58 -13.43
CA ASP A 48 3.18 2.62 -13.51
C ASP A 48 3.74 3.82 -12.74
N ALA A 49 3.12 4.99 -12.88
CA ALA A 49 3.51 6.19 -12.13
C ALA A 49 3.34 6.00 -10.62
N VAL A 50 2.20 5.47 -10.17
CA VAL A 50 1.95 5.22 -8.73
C VAL A 50 2.89 4.15 -8.20
N LEU A 51 3.12 3.06 -8.93
CA LEU A 51 4.02 1.99 -8.52
C LEU A 51 5.46 2.51 -8.36
N LEU A 52 5.94 3.30 -9.32
CA LEU A 52 7.26 3.92 -9.25
C LEU A 52 7.36 4.90 -8.08
N GLU A 53 6.35 5.74 -7.88
CA GLU A 53 6.29 6.67 -6.74
C GLU A 53 6.33 5.93 -5.39
N ARG A 54 5.53 4.88 -5.22
CA ARG A 54 5.54 4.07 -3.98
C ARG A 54 6.88 3.34 -3.79
N SER A 55 7.50 2.87 -4.88
CA SER A 55 8.83 2.26 -4.79
C SER A 55 9.91 3.26 -4.37
N ASN A 56 9.81 4.52 -4.82
CA ASN A 56 10.70 5.59 -4.40
C ASN A 56 10.51 5.92 -2.92
N GLN A 57 9.26 6.02 -2.45
CA GLN A 57 8.93 6.24 -1.05
C GLN A 57 9.53 5.16 -0.14
N LEU A 58 9.43 3.88 -0.53
CA LEU A 58 10.07 2.78 0.19
C LEU A 58 11.60 2.83 0.13
N SER A 59 12.17 3.30 -1.00
CA SER A 59 13.62 3.43 -1.17
C SER A 59 14.24 4.54 -0.31
N LEU A 60 13.43 5.50 0.15
CA LEU A 60 13.87 6.52 1.11
C LEU A 60 13.97 5.97 2.55
N LEU A 61 13.32 4.85 2.85
CA LEU A 61 13.34 4.23 4.17
C LEU A 61 14.50 3.25 4.31
N SER A 62 15.00 3.13 5.55
CA SER A 62 15.96 2.08 5.87
C SER A 62 15.27 0.71 5.88
N PRO A 63 16.01 -0.39 5.64
CA PRO A 63 15.47 -1.74 5.75
C PRO A 63 14.88 -2.10 7.11
N TRP A 64 15.31 -1.41 8.18
CA TRP A 64 14.90 -1.69 9.55
C TRP A 64 13.54 -1.10 9.91
N ASN A 65 13.17 0.02 9.27
CA ASN A 65 11.98 0.79 9.63
C ASN A 65 10.81 0.57 8.67
N ARG A 66 11.02 -0.12 7.54
CA ARG A 66 9.96 -0.35 6.55
C ARG A 66 9.13 -1.58 6.86
N ASN A 67 7.84 -1.54 6.51
CA ASN A 67 6.94 -2.67 6.61
C ASN A 67 7.31 -3.77 5.59
N GLY A 68 7.59 -4.99 6.06
CA GLY A 68 7.96 -6.11 5.18
C GLY A 68 6.87 -6.55 4.20
N SER A 69 5.59 -6.42 4.57
CA SER A 69 4.46 -6.76 3.69
C SER A 69 4.32 -5.78 2.53
N SER A 70 4.46 -4.48 2.83
CA SER A 70 4.44 -3.40 1.84
C SER A 70 5.63 -3.49 0.89
N ASP A 71 6.85 -3.64 1.44
CA ASP A 71 8.09 -3.75 0.68
C ASP A 71 8.07 -4.99 -0.22
N GLY A 72 7.71 -6.16 0.32
CA GLY A 72 7.61 -7.40 -0.46
C GLY A 72 6.58 -7.30 -1.59
N HIS A 73 5.43 -6.68 -1.35
CA HIS A 73 4.42 -6.48 -2.38
C HIS A 73 4.92 -5.54 -3.49
N VAL A 74 5.43 -4.35 -3.16
CA VAL A 74 5.91 -3.39 -4.16
C VAL A 74 7.09 -3.95 -4.94
N GLN A 75 8.05 -4.59 -4.27
CA GLN A 75 9.18 -5.25 -4.97
C GLN A 75 8.69 -6.36 -5.91
N SER A 76 7.69 -7.15 -5.51
CA SER A 76 7.11 -8.17 -6.40
C SER A 76 6.45 -7.56 -7.64
N LEU A 77 5.75 -6.44 -7.49
CA LEU A 77 5.14 -5.71 -8.61
C LEU A 77 6.19 -5.10 -9.53
N VAL A 78 7.23 -4.47 -8.99
CA VAL A 78 8.36 -3.92 -9.75
C VAL A 78 9.09 -5.03 -10.51
N LYS A 79 9.27 -6.21 -9.88
CA LYS A 79 9.85 -7.38 -10.54
C LYS A 79 8.99 -7.82 -11.74
N LEU A 80 7.68 -7.99 -11.55
CA LEU A 80 6.76 -8.38 -12.63
C LEU A 80 6.72 -7.35 -13.77
N ARG A 81 6.84 -6.06 -13.44
CA ARG A 81 6.97 -4.98 -14.42
C ARG A 81 8.26 -5.11 -15.22
N ASN A 82 9.40 -5.31 -14.55
CA ASN A 82 10.70 -5.45 -15.21
C ASN A 82 10.78 -6.71 -16.08
N GLU A 83 10.04 -7.76 -15.73
CA GLU A 83 9.90 -8.99 -16.52
C GLU A 83 8.90 -8.89 -17.69
N GLY A 84 8.22 -7.75 -17.88
CA GLY A 84 7.19 -7.60 -18.92
C GLY A 84 5.90 -8.41 -18.67
N ARG A 85 5.73 -8.91 -17.45
CA ARG A 85 4.66 -9.84 -17.05
C ARG A 85 3.45 -9.16 -16.41
N LEU A 86 3.56 -7.87 -16.09
CA LEU A 86 2.47 -7.09 -15.53
C LEU A 86 1.47 -6.69 -16.64
N ARG A 87 0.18 -7.02 -16.47
CA ARG A 87 -0.86 -6.78 -17.47
C ARG A 87 -2.06 -6.03 -16.88
N HIS A 88 -2.76 -5.33 -17.77
CA HIS A 88 -3.91 -4.51 -17.44
C HIS A 88 -5.13 -4.92 -18.26
N ALA A 89 -6.26 -5.07 -17.58
CA ALA A 89 -7.57 -5.25 -18.21
C ALA A 89 -8.47 -4.07 -17.84
N SER A 90 -8.88 -3.28 -18.84
CA SER A 90 -9.88 -2.23 -18.65
C SER A 90 -11.29 -2.82 -18.82
N LEU A 91 -12.09 -2.69 -17.77
CA LEU A 91 -13.51 -3.04 -17.73
C LEU A 91 -14.39 -1.78 -17.84
N GLY A 92 -13.86 -0.71 -18.45
CA GLY A 92 -14.50 0.59 -18.52
C GLY A 92 -14.14 1.44 -17.31
N VAL A 93 -15.04 1.53 -16.32
CA VAL A 93 -14.83 2.35 -15.10
C VAL A 93 -13.97 1.66 -14.05
N LEU A 94 -13.75 0.35 -14.19
CA LEU A 94 -12.79 -0.41 -13.39
C LEU A 94 -11.61 -0.82 -14.26
N SER A 95 -10.42 -0.81 -13.66
CA SER A 95 -9.22 -1.40 -14.24
C SER A 95 -8.73 -2.52 -13.33
N LEU A 96 -8.24 -3.61 -13.91
CA LEU A 96 -7.64 -4.71 -13.18
C LEU A 96 -6.17 -4.83 -13.58
N VAL A 97 -5.32 -5.05 -12.59
CA VAL A 97 -3.90 -5.41 -12.79
C VAL A 97 -3.75 -6.87 -12.42
N TYR A 98 -3.12 -7.65 -13.29
CA TYR A 98 -2.89 -9.07 -13.09
C TYR A 98 -1.51 -9.46 -13.64
N TYR A 99 -0.97 -10.59 -13.19
CA TYR A 99 0.28 -11.12 -13.75
C TYR A 99 0.01 -12.15 -14.86
N ALA A 100 0.87 -12.14 -15.88
CA ALA A 100 0.97 -13.16 -16.91
C ALA A 100 2.21 -14.04 -16.70
N ASP A 101 2.22 -15.25 -17.25
CA ASP A 101 3.35 -16.17 -17.10
C ASP A 101 4.53 -15.78 -17.99
N CYS A 102 4.26 -15.14 -19.13
CA CYS A 102 5.27 -14.76 -20.11
C CYS A 102 5.08 -13.34 -20.63
N ASP A 103 6.21 -12.73 -20.99
CA ASP A 103 6.28 -11.47 -21.74
C ASP A 103 5.59 -11.62 -23.11
N PRO A 104 4.79 -10.64 -23.57
CA PRO A 104 4.20 -10.67 -24.92
C PRO A 104 5.21 -10.81 -26.06
N ASP A 105 6.40 -10.25 -25.91
CA ASP A 105 7.44 -10.23 -26.92
C ASP A 105 8.21 -11.56 -26.99
N ASN A 106 7.93 -12.47 -26.03
CA ASN A 106 8.52 -13.79 -26.00
C ASN A 106 7.87 -14.73 -27.03
N THR A 107 8.64 -15.15 -28.02
CA THR A 107 8.19 -15.99 -29.14
C THR A 107 8.38 -17.49 -28.94
N LEU A 108 8.72 -17.94 -27.72
CA LEU A 108 8.83 -19.38 -27.39
C LEU A 108 7.52 -20.14 -27.66
N TYR A 109 7.63 -21.41 -28.04
CA TYR A 109 6.45 -22.24 -28.35
C TYR A 109 5.45 -22.32 -27.19
N GLU A 110 5.94 -22.36 -25.95
CA GLU A 110 5.12 -22.41 -24.74
C GLU A 110 4.16 -21.21 -24.65
N THR A 111 4.59 -20.01 -25.07
CA THR A 111 3.78 -18.79 -25.00
C THR A 111 2.70 -18.73 -26.08
N GLN A 112 2.94 -19.36 -27.23
CA GLN A 112 2.02 -19.39 -28.36
C GLN A 112 0.96 -20.49 -28.25
N CYS A 113 1.17 -21.48 -27.37
CA CYS A 113 0.28 -22.62 -27.22
C CYS A 113 -1.04 -22.22 -26.53
N SER A 114 -2.16 -22.25 -27.27
CA SER A 114 -3.49 -21.93 -26.75
C SER A 114 -3.96 -22.87 -25.63
N ASN A 115 -3.48 -24.11 -25.62
CA ASN A 115 -3.80 -25.09 -24.57
C ASN A 115 -3.05 -24.82 -23.26
N LEU A 116 -1.91 -24.12 -23.32
CA LEU A 116 -1.15 -23.68 -22.14
C LEU A 116 -1.62 -22.30 -21.66
N SER A 117 -2.47 -21.61 -22.44
CA SER A 117 -3.02 -20.32 -22.03
C SER A 117 -3.93 -20.46 -20.80
N VAL A 118 -3.80 -19.50 -19.91
CA VAL A 118 -4.49 -19.48 -18.62
C VAL A 118 -6.00 -19.40 -18.85
N ARG A 119 -6.75 -20.21 -18.10
CA ARG A 119 -8.21 -20.19 -18.16
C ARG A 119 -8.73 -18.93 -17.47
N TRP A 120 -9.75 -18.29 -18.05
CA TRP A 120 -10.44 -17.13 -17.43
C TRP A 120 -10.95 -17.39 -16.00
N ARG A 121 -11.19 -18.65 -15.63
CA ARG A 121 -11.58 -19.03 -14.28
C ARG A 121 -10.49 -18.79 -13.25
N GLU A 122 -9.23 -18.98 -13.62
CA GLU A 122 -8.06 -18.81 -12.73
C GLU A 122 -7.62 -17.33 -12.65
N LEU A 123 -8.27 -16.44 -13.39
CA LEU A 123 -7.91 -15.02 -13.42
C LEU A 123 -7.98 -14.40 -12.01
N HIS A 124 -8.96 -14.80 -11.18
CA HIS A 124 -9.16 -14.23 -9.85
C HIS A 124 -7.98 -14.46 -8.90
N GLU A 125 -7.26 -15.58 -9.04
CA GLU A 125 -6.05 -15.87 -8.25
C GLU A 125 -4.85 -15.03 -8.69
N ARG A 126 -4.90 -14.50 -9.92
CA ARG A 126 -3.82 -13.73 -10.55
C ARG A 126 -3.98 -12.23 -10.47
N VAL A 127 -5.12 -11.75 -9.94
CA VAL A 127 -5.39 -10.33 -9.75
C VAL A 127 -4.47 -9.79 -8.65
N LEU A 128 -3.75 -8.73 -8.99
CA LEU A 128 -2.80 -8.04 -8.10
C LEU A 128 -3.42 -6.78 -7.52
N ASP A 129 -4.11 -5.99 -8.36
CA ASP A 129 -4.74 -4.74 -7.94
C ASP A 129 -6.03 -4.43 -8.73
N VAL A 130 -6.89 -3.65 -8.09
CA VAL A 130 -8.14 -3.12 -8.62
C VAL A 130 -8.08 -1.61 -8.62
N GLY A 131 -8.19 -1.07 -9.82
CA GLY A 131 -8.30 0.33 -10.14
C GLY A 131 -9.76 0.75 -10.17
N PHE A 132 -10.16 1.66 -9.28
CA PHE A 132 -11.47 2.30 -9.34
C PHE A 132 -11.39 3.75 -8.86
N ALA A 133 -12.13 4.64 -9.54
CA ALA A 133 -12.20 6.07 -9.24
C ALA A 133 -10.83 6.79 -9.22
N GLY A 134 -9.92 6.41 -10.11
CA GLY A 134 -8.58 7.01 -10.22
C GLY A 134 -7.64 6.62 -9.08
N ARG A 135 -7.95 5.56 -8.33
CA ARG A 135 -7.13 5.03 -7.24
C ARG A 135 -6.90 3.54 -7.44
N TRP A 136 -5.77 3.07 -6.90
CA TRP A 136 -5.37 1.67 -6.87
C TRP A 136 -5.57 1.14 -5.46
N TRP A 137 -6.55 0.27 -5.26
CA TRP A 137 -7.09 -0.01 -3.93
C TRP A 137 -6.14 -0.89 -3.11
N ILE A 138 -5.60 -1.96 -3.69
CA ILE A 138 -4.73 -2.89 -2.98
C ILE A 138 -3.36 -2.27 -2.73
N LEU A 139 -2.76 -1.61 -3.73
CA LEU A 139 -1.49 -0.92 -3.56
C LEU A 139 -1.60 0.19 -2.51
N ASN A 140 -2.65 1.03 -2.54
CA ASN A 140 -2.82 2.06 -1.51
C ASN A 140 -3.10 1.48 -0.13
N SER A 141 -3.88 0.40 -0.03
CA SER A 141 -4.13 -0.26 1.25
C SER A 141 -2.84 -0.82 1.86
N LYS A 142 -1.97 -1.43 1.05
CA LYS A 142 -0.68 -1.94 1.51
C LYS A 142 0.34 -0.85 1.79
N MET A 143 0.11 0.39 1.34
CA MET A 143 0.99 1.53 1.55
C MET A 143 0.50 2.49 2.65
N GLN A 144 -0.48 2.13 3.49
CA GLN A 144 -0.93 3.01 4.58
C GLN A 144 0.15 3.19 5.66
N ASP A 145 0.65 2.08 6.22
CA ASP A 145 1.65 2.08 7.30
C ASP A 145 2.98 1.46 6.82
N TYR A 146 3.48 1.96 5.67
CA TYR A 146 4.66 1.40 5.01
C TYR A 146 5.99 1.72 5.74
N ASP A 147 5.96 2.69 6.64
CA ASP A 147 7.06 3.17 7.49
C ASP A 147 6.99 2.62 8.93
N VAL A 148 6.09 1.68 9.20
CA VAL A 148 5.97 0.99 10.48
C VAL A 148 6.39 -0.47 10.31
N ASN A 149 7.40 -0.89 11.07
CA ASN A 149 7.84 -2.27 11.08
C ASN A 149 7.34 -3.00 12.34
N ASP A 150 6.26 -3.76 12.21
CA ASP A 150 5.68 -4.53 13.32
C ASP A 150 6.66 -5.55 13.94
N ASP A 151 7.65 -6.02 13.17
CA ASP A 151 8.67 -6.95 13.66
C ASP A 151 9.53 -6.32 14.77
N GLU A 152 9.70 -5.00 14.75
CA GLU A 152 10.44 -4.26 15.78
C GLU A 152 9.74 -4.37 17.13
N PHE A 153 8.41 -4.32 17.17
CA PHE A 153 7.64 -4.16 18.41
C PHE A 153 7.20 -5.48 19.06
N LYS A 154 7.48 -6.63 18.45
CA LYS A 154 7.07 -7.97 18.94
C LYS A 154 7.51 -8.28 20.37
N HIS A 155 8.62 -7.70 20.80
CA HIS A 155 9.20 -7.93 22.13
C HIS A 155 8.54 -7.11 23.24
N LEU A 156 7.72 -6.10 22.88
CA LEU A 156 7.02 -5.26 23.85
C LEU A 156 5.81 -5.98 24.44
N PRO A 157 5.36 -5.61 25.66
CA PRO A 157 4.13 -6.14 26.21
C PRO A 157 2.90 -5.69 25.37
N PRO A 158 1.78 -6.46 25.38
CA PRO A 158 0.65 -6.22 24.47
C PRO A 158 0.06 -4.80 24.52
N HIS A 159 0.08 -4.15 25.68
CA HIS A 159 -0.46 -2.80 25.86
C HIS A 159 0.42 -1.70 25.22
N MET A 160 1.67 -2.01 24.84
CA MET A 160 2.58 -1.09 24.15
C MET A 160 2.70 -1.39 22.65
N GLN A 161 2.14 -2.50 22.16
CA GLN A 161 2.18 -2.86 20.74
C GLN A 161 1.10 -2.13 19.91
N VAL A 162 0.07 -1.59 20.57
CA VAL A 162 -1.03 -0.91 19.87
C VAL A 162 -0.57 0.47 19.41
N THR A 163 -0.40 0.63 18.11
CA THR A 163 -0.15 1.92 17.47
C THR A 163 -1.46 2.47 16.91
N LEU A 164 -1.88 3.63 17.40
CA LEU A 164 -2.96 4.41 16.83
C LEU A 164 -2.46 5.84 16.66
N PRO A 165 -2.81 6.51 15.55
CA PRO A 165 -2.56 7.94 15.42
C PRO A 165 -3.20 8.67 16.61
N PRO A 166 -2.44 9.51 17.35
CA PRO A 166 -2.99 10.21 18.50
C PRO A 166 -4.05 11.22 18.05
N SER A 167 -5.07 11.41 18.88
CA SER A 167 -6.05 12.47 18.68
C SER A 167 -5.45 13.84 18.97
N VAL A 168 -6.01 14.90 18.38
CA VAL A 168 -5.56 16.28 18.58
C VAL A 168 -5.54 16.66 20.08
N GLN A 169 -6.57 16.22 20.83
CA GLN A 169 -6.64 16.47 22.27
C GLN A 169 -5.52 15.76 23.05
N GLU A 170 -5.15 14.54 22.65
CA GLU A 170 -4.04 13.82 23.28
C GLU A 170 -2.70 14.49 22.98
N VAL A 171 -2.51 14.99 21.76
CA VAL A 171 -1.31 15.77 21.38
C VAL A 171 -1.23 17.06 22.21
N GLU A 172 -2.31 17.84 22.29
CA GLU A 172 -2.35 19.08 23.09
C GLU A 172 -2.09 18.82 24.58
N ARG A 173 -2.65 17.74 25.14
CA ARG A 173 -2.38 17.32 26.51
C ARG A 173 -0.91 16.97 26.71
N ASN A 174 -0.33 16.19 25.80
CA ASN A 174 1.09 15.81 25.88
C ASN A 174 2.01 17.04 25.80
N GLU A 175 1.70 18.01 24.92
CA GLU A 175 2.44 19.27 24.85
C GLU A 175 2.31 20.10 26.13
N SER A 176 1.13 20.13 26.74
CA SER A 176 0.88 20.87 27.99
C SER A 176 1.68 20.25 29.14
N LEU A 177 1.59 18.93 29.31
CA LEU A 177 2.38 18.20 30.30
C LEU A 177 3.89 18.36 30.07
N HIS A 178 4.34 18.38 28.82
CA HIS A 178 5.74 18.65 28.50
C HIS A 178 6.15 20.05 28.98
N LYS A 179 5.36 21.09 28.73
CA LYS A 179 5.64 22.45 29.21
C LYS A 179 5.67 22.54 30.74
N GLU A 180 4.74 21.86 31.41
CA GLU A 180 4.66 21.81 32.86
C GLU A 180 5.87 21.09 33.50
N SER A 181 6.43 20.07 32.82
CA SER A 181 7.60 19.34 33.31
C SER A 181 8.86 20.19 33.49
N TRP A 182 8.94 21.34 32.81
CA TRP A 182 10.05 22.28 32.90
C TRP A 182 9.85 23.37 33.98
N LEU A 183 8.72 23.38 34.67
CA LEU A 183 8.46 24.38 35.72
C LEU A 183 9.38 24.12 36.92
N ALA A 184 10.04 25.18 37.37
CA ALA A 184 10.89 25.12 38.55
C ALA A 184 10.04 24.78 39.78
N LEU A 185 10.49 23.77 40.54
CA LEU A 185 9.89 23.43 41.82
C LEU A 185 10.07 24.61 42.78
N THR A 186 8.96 25.20 43.20
CA THR A 186 8.95 26.19 44.27
C THR A 186 9.01 25.45 45.59
N LEU A 187 10.15 25.54 46.29
CA LEU A 187 10.26 25.03 47.65
C LEU A 187 9.56 26.00 48.59
N THR A 188 8.58 25.50 49.33
CA THR A 188 8.00 26.23 50.46
C THR A 188 8.87 26.01 51.70
N ASP A 189 8.77 26.91 52.69
CA ASP A 189 9.56 26.80 53.92
C ASP A 189 9.28 25.48 54.68
N GLU A 190 8.06 24.93 54.56
CA GLU A 190 7.64 23.63 55.11
C GLU A 190 8.37 22.45 54.42
N ASP A 191 8.62 22.55 53.11
CA ASP A 191 9.38 21.55 52.33
C ASP A 191 10.88 21.59 52.66
N LEU A 192 11.40 22.78 53.00
CA LEU A 192 12.77 22.95 53.47
C LEU A 192 12.95 22.33 54.86
N GLU A 193 12.00 22.55 55.77
CA GLU A 193 12.02 21.94 57.11
C GLU A 193 11.97 20.41 57.04
N THR A 194 11.10 19.86 56.19
CA THR A 194 10.97 18.40 56.00
C THR A 194 12.25 17.78 55.43
N ASN A 195 12.90 18.41 54.45
CA ASN A 195 14.19 17.94 53.93
C ASN A 195 15.33 18.04 54.95
N VAL A 196 15.35 19.09 55.77
CA VAL A 196 16.33 19.26 56.84
C VAL A 196 16.17 18.17 57.90
N ILE A 197 14.93 17.80 58.24
CA ILE A 197 14.63 16.70 59.17
C ILE A 197 15.12 15.37 58.58
N PHE A 198 14.80 15.06 57.33
CA PHE A 198 15.21 13.82 56.67
C PHE A 198 16.74 13.67 56.60
N ARG A 199 17.44 14.75 56.25
CA ARG A 199 18.92 14.79 56.21
C ARG A 199 19.53 14.61 57.60
N LYS A 200 18.90 15.18 58.63
CA LYS A 200 19.36 15.06 60.01
C LYS A 200 19.19 13.62 60.51
N GLU A 201 18.05 12.99 60.23
CA GLU A 201 17.79 11.59 60.58
C GLU A 201 18.80 10.63 59.92
N GLU A 202 19.14 10.85 58.64
CA GLU A 202 20.14 10.07 57.91
C GLU A 202 21.54 10.21 58.55
N SER A 203 21.97 11.44 58.86
CA SER A 203 23.25 11.70 59.53
C SER A 203 23.35 11.07 60.93
N THR A 204 22.26 11.09 61.71
CA THR A 204 22.22 10.41 63.03
C THR A 204 22.21 8.88 62.91
N THR A 205 21.65 8.34 61.82
CA THR A 205 21.64 6.89 61.56
C THR A 205 23.04 6.40 61.16
N GLU A 206 23.76 7.17 60.34
CA GLU A 206 25.15 6.89 59.97
C GLU A 206 26.11 7.02 61.17
N GLU A 207 25.98 8.07 62.00
CA GLU A 207 26.78 8.21 63.23
C GLU A 207 26.51 7.09 64.25
N SER A 208 25.27 6.61 64.34
CA SER A 208 24.89 5.51 65.24
C SER A 208 25.45 4.16 64.78
N GLN A 209 25.54 3.93 63.46
CA GLN A 209 26.20 2.74 62.91
C GLN A 209 27.73 2.81 63.08
N MET A 210 28.33 4.01 63.00
CA MET A 210 29.78 4.19 63.16
C MET A 210 30.25 4.10 64.63
N LYS A 211 29.35 4.30 65.60
CA LYS A 211 29.62 4.20 67.05
C LYS A 211 29.33 2.83 67.68
N GLN A 212 28.82 1.85 66.94
CA GLN A 212 28.72 0.49 67.48
C GLN A 212 30.14 -0.10 67.61
N PRO A 213 30.62 -0.40 68.83
CA PRO A 213 31.93 -1.02 68.98
C PRO A 213 31.85 -2.44 68.40
N LYS A 214 32.79 -2.79 67.52
CA LYS A 214 33.10 -4.19 67.23
C LYS A 214 33.36 -4.89 68.56
N GLN A 215 32.40 -5.66 69.05
CA GLN A 215 32.68 -6.67 70.06
C GLN A 215 33.54 -7.72 69.38
N GLU A 216 34.85 -7.62 69.61
CA GLU A 216 35.80 -8.69 69.30
C GLU A 216 35.44 -9.89 70.19
N GLY A 217 35.10 -10.99 69.52
CA GLY A 217 34.83 -12.28 70.17
C GLY A 217 36.11 -12.85 70.77
N ALA A 218 35.95 -13.43 71.96
CA ALA A 218 36.85 -14.42 72.53
C ALA A 218 36.24 -15.81 72.33
#